data_AF-A0A2D6WSL8-F1
#
_entry.id   AF-A0A2D6WSL8-F1
#
_cell.length_a   1.000
_cell.length_b   1.000
_cell.length_c   1.000
_cell.angle_alpha   90.00
_cell.angle_beta   90.00
_cell.angle_gamma   90.00
#
_symmetry.space_group_name_H-M   'P 1'
#
loop_
_entity.id
_entity.type
_entity.pdbx_description
1 polymer ?
#
loop_
_entity_poly.entity_id
_entity_poly.type
_entity_poly.pdbx_seq_one_letter_code
_entity_poly.pdbx_strand_id
1 'polypeptide(L)'
;MNRRTVFWFTNIVGPLILLSYWRGVGAFDDPTVYWGNVSEGMQSFIVPWMFVAAAGYLMMFHRFFFAWSEEEVASLHWPWKEDDGNGLQRLFILYAAFLLTSLIWIDLTRIYIEGPSMLVAVAIVAVLWTAGLASVGFGVLVWPARDRLSGSNIALLGSVMLSIQCTWWDAIYWVFNFAW
;
A
#
# COMPACT_ATOMS: atom_id res chain seq x y z
N MET A 1 -15.47 10.56 11.63
CA MET A 1 -14.90 9.20 11.52
C MET A 1 -14.15 8.92 12.81
N ASN A 2 -14.29 7.74 13.43
CA ASN A 2 -13.51 7.41 14.65
C ASN A 2 -12.35 6.46 14.33
N ARG A 3 -11.36 6.37 15.22
CA ARG A 3 -10.16 5.51 15.02
C ARG A 3 -10.50 4.03 14.94
N ARG A 4 -11.52 3.61 15.69
CA ARG A 4 -12.00 2.22 15.74
C ARG A 4 -12.47 1.73 14.36
N THR A 5 -13.16 2.55 13.57
CA THR A 5 -13.60 2.18 12.22
C THR A 5 -12.40 1.90 11.32
N VAL A 6 -11.40 2.78 11.32
CA VAL A 6 -10.19 2.62 10.49
C VAL A 6 -9.39 1.40 10.94
N PHE A 7 -9.30 1.17 12.24
CA PHE A 7 -8.65 -0.02 12.82
C PHE A 7 -9.33 -1.32 12.37
N TRP A 8 -10.65 -1.45 12.51
CA TRP A 8 -11.33 -2.69 12.10
C TRP A 8 -11.31 -2.89 10.59
N PHE A 9 -11.45 -1.83 9.80
CA PHE A 9 -11.29 -1.91 8.36
C PHE A 9 -9.92 -2.49 7.98
N THR A 10 -8.84 -1.94 8.55
CA THR A 10 -7.47 -2.39 8.25
C THR A 10 -7.21 -3.83 8.72
N ASN A 11 -7.71 -4.22 9.89
CA ASN A 11 -7.54 -5.59 10.43
C ASN A 11 -8.42 -6.64 9.73
N ILE A 12 -9.50 -6.23 9.06
CA ILE A 12 -10.32 -7.15 8.26
C ILE A 12 -9.74 -7.28 6.85
N VAL A 13 -9.47 -6.15 6.18
CA VAL A 13 -8.99 -6.16 4.79
C VAL A 13 -7.54 -6.62 4.68
N GLY A 14 -6.69 -6.31 5.65
CA GLY A 14 -5.28 -6.73 5.66
C GLY A 14 -5.09 -8.25 5.48
N PRO A 15 -5.70 -9.10 6.33
CA PRO A 15 -5.64 -10.56 6.14
C PRO A 15 -6.28 -11.05 4.82
N LEU A 16 -7.30 -10.35 4.30
CA LEU A 16 -7.89 -10.70 3.00
C LEU A 16 -6.88 -10.54 1.85
N ILE A 17 -5.95 -9.59 1.95
CA ILE A 17 -4.86 -9.44 0.96
C ILE A 17 -4.02 -10.72 0.94
N LEU A 18 -3.65 -11.26 2.11
CA LEU A 18 -2.86 -12.50 2.19
C LEU A 18 -3.62 -13.69 1.58
N LEU A 19 -4.93 -13.78 1.80
CA LEU A 19 -5.77 -14.80 1.16
C LEU A 19 -5.83 -14.63 -0.36
N SER A 20 -5.89 -13.38 -0.85
CA SER A 20 -5.82 -13.07 -2.28
C SER A 20 -4.49 -13.54 -2.89
N TYR A 21 -3.36 -13.26 -2.22
CA TYR A 21 -2.04 -13.76 -2.64
C TYR A 21 -1.97 -15.28 -2.66
N TRP A 22 -2.45 -15.95 -1.61
CA TRP A 22 -2.47 -17.42 -1.55
C TRP A 22 -3.28 -18.02 -2.71
N ARG A 23 -4.47 -17.47 -3.00
CA ARG A 23 -5.31 -17.92 -4.10
C ARG A 23 -4.72 -17.59 -5.48
N GLY A 24 -4.10 -16.43 -5.64
CA GLY A 24 -3.48 -16.00 -6.90
C GLY A 24 -2.26 -16.85 -7.24
N VAL A 25 -1.29 -16.94 -6.32
CA VAL A 25 -0.06 -17.74 -6.49
C VAL A 25 -0.40 -19.22 -6.73
N GLY A 26 -1.41 -19.75 -6.04
CA GLY A 26 -1.86 -21.14 -6.22
C GLY A 26 -2.69 -21.39 -7.48
N ALA A 27 -2.96 -20.38 -8.32
CA ALA A 27 -3.75 -20.54 -9.54
C ALA A 27 -2.95 -21.10 -10.73
N PHE A 28 -1.62 -21.02 -10.68
CA PHE A 28 -0.73 -21.50 -11.75
C PHE A 28 0.31 -22.47 -11.17
N ASP A 29 0.70 -23.47 -11.97
CA ASP A 29 1.76 -24.42 -11.58
C ASP A 29 3.12 -23.74 -11.43
N ASP A 30 3.36 -22.71 -12.25
CA ASP A 30 4.52 -21.83 -12.17
C ASP A 30 4.07 -20.42 -11.75
N PRO A 31 4.23 -20.03 -10.48
CA PRO A 31 3.88 -18.69 -10.02
C PRO A 31 4.76 -17.58 -10.57
N THR A 32 5.88 -17.91 -11.24
CA THR A 32 6.78 -16.88 -11.79
C THR A 32 6.13 -16.08 -12.91
N VAL A 33 5.04 -16.57 -13.51
CA VAL A 33 4.23 -15.86 -14.52
C VAL A 33 3.74 -14.49 -14.04
N TYR A 34 3.53 -14.30 -12.74
CA TYR A 34 3.13 -13.00 -12.16
C TYR A 34 4.22 -11.92 -12.27
N TRP A 35 5.46 -12.29 -12.56
CA TRP A 35 6.57 -11.35 -12.74
C TRP A 35 6.70 -10.83 -14.18
N GLY A 36 5.94 -11.37 -15.15
CA GLY A 36 6.05 -10.97 -16.54
C GLY A 36 7.49 -11.14 -17.07
N ASN A 37 8.08 -10.07 -17.61
CA ASN A 37 9.46 -10.10 -18.12
C ASN A 37 10.51 -9.68 -17.09
N VAL A 38 10.17 -9.55 -15.80
CA VAL A 38 11.15 -9.21 -14.76
C VAL A 38 12.11 -10.39 -14.56
N SER A 39 13.41 -10.16 -14.81
CA SER A 39 14.45 -11.19 -14.67
C SER A 39 14.56 -11.74 -13.24
N GLU A 40 14.93 -13.01 -13.08
CA GLU A 40 15.10 -13.67 -11.76
C GLU A 40 16.03 -12.93 -10.80
N GLY A 41 17.11 -12.32 -11.31
CA GLY A 41 18.03 -11.51 -10.51
C GLY A 41 17.34 -10.28 -9.90
N MET A 42 16.46 -9.64 -10.67
CA MET A 42 15.66 -8.53 -10.18
C MET A 42 14.54 -8.97 -9.26
N GLN A 43 13.90 -10.12 -9.52
CA GLN A 43 12.92 -10.71 -8.59
C GLN A 43 13.58 -10.94 -7.21
N SER A 44 14.76 -11.56 -7.19
CA SER A 44 15.53 -11.83 -5.97
C SER A 44 15.96 -10.55 -5.25
N PHE A 45 16.15 -9.45 -5.98
CA PHE A 45 16.47 -8.14 -5.41
C PHE A 45 15.23 -7.42 -4.84
N ILE A 46 14.07 -7.56 -5.49
CA ILE A 46 12.81 -6.90 -5.10
C ILE A 46 12.16 -7.59 -3.90
N VAL A 47 12.22 -8.93 -3.81
CA VAL A 47 11.57 -9.67 -2.72
C VAL A 47 11.97 -9.18 -1.30
N PRO A 48 13.26 -8.92 -0.99
CA PRO A 48 13.64 -8.28 0.27
C PRO A 48 12.94 -6.93 0.53
N TRP A 49 12.72 -6.12 -0.50
CA TRP A 49 12.01 -4.84 -0.37
C TRP A 49 10.53 -5.02 -0.01
N MET A 50 9.90 -6.13 -0.37
CA MET A 50 8.54 -6.44 0.09
C MET A 50 8.49 -6.59 1.62
N PHE A 51 9.50 -7.22 2.23
CA PHE A 51 9.60 -7.35 3.69
C PHE A 51 9.93 -6.01 4.35
N VAL A 52 10.78 -5.19 3.73
CA VAL A 52 11.05 -3.81 4.18
C VAL A 52 9.74 -3.00 4.17
N ALA A 53 8.95 -3.09 3.11
CA ALA A 53 7.66 -2.43 3.02
C ALA A 53 6.66 -2.93 4.07
N ALA A 54 6.61 -4.24 4.33
CA ALA A 54 5.78 -4.81 5.39
C ALA A 54 6.19 -4.29 6.78
N ALA A 55 7.49 -4.19 7.06
CA ALA A 55 7.98 -3.57 8.29
C ALA A 55 7.58 -2.09 8.38
N GLY A 56 7.71 -1.34 7.28
CA GLY A 56 7.29 0.06 7.21
C GLY A 56 5.79 0.26 7.44
N TYR A 57 4.96 -0.63 6.88
CA TYR A 57 3.52 -0.67 7.15
C TYR A 57 3.23 -0.89 8.64
N LEU A 58 3.89 -1.86 9.28
CA LEU A 58 3.70 -2.14 10.71
C LEU A 58 4.16 -0.97 11.61
N MET A 59 5.22 -0.27 11.23
CA MET A 59 5.68 0.94 11.92
C MET A 59 4.62 2.04 11.90
N MET A 60 4.02 2.29 10.74
CA MET A 60 2.90 3.24 10.61
C MET A 60 1.66 2.76 11.37
N PHE A 61 1.28 1.50 11.21
CA PHE A 61 0.14 0.89 11.87
C PHE A 61 0.23 1.04 13.39
N HIS A 62 1.39 0.73 13.96
CA HIS A 62 1.65 0.90 15.38
C HIS A 62 1.46 2.35 15.83
N ARG A 63 1.98 3.32 15.06
CA ARG A 63 1.82 4.75 15.39
C ARG A 63 0.36 5.19 15.37
N PHE A 64 -0.36 4.88 14.30
CA PHE A 64 -1.75 5.31 14.12
C PHE A 64 -2.74 4.66 15.09
N PHE A 65 -2.51 3.41 15.51
CA PHE A 65 -3.52 2.67 16.26
C PHE A 65 -3.17 2.37 17.72
N PHE A 66 -1.89 2.33 18.06
CA PHE A 66 -1.45 1.97 19.41
C PHE A 66 -0.68 3.08 20.11
N ALA A 67 0.18 3.82 19.39
CA ALA A 67 1.04 4.83 20.02
C ALA A 67 0.37 6.19 20.18
N TRP A 68 -0.34 6.66 19.14
CA TRP A 68 -1.01 7.96 19.16
C TRP A 68 -2.45 7.86 19.65
N SER A 69 -2.91 8.86 20.38
CA SER A 69 -4.29 9.03 20.81
C SER A 69 -5.21 9.27 19.62
N GLU A 70 -6.53 9.16 19.83
CA GLU A 70 -7.50 9.46 18.77
C GLU A 70 -7.43 10.92 18.32
N GLU A 71 -7.24 11.86 19.25
CA GLU A 71 -7.08 13.29 18.98
C GLU A 71 -5.80 13.57 18.18
N GLU A 72 -4.69 12.92 18.53
CA GLU A 72 -3.43 13.04 17.81
C GLU A 72 -3.55 12.54 16.36
N VAL A 73 -4.30 11.47 16.10
CA VAL A 73 -4.54 11.00 14.72
C VAL A 73 -5.55 11.89 14.00
N ALA A 74 -6.56 12.39 14.69
CA ALA A 74 -7.54 13.33 14.13
C ALA A 74 -6.88 14.64 13.68
N SER A 75 -5.80 15.05 14.36
CA SER A 75 -5.04 16.25 14.01
C SER A 75 -4.17 16.12 12.74
N LEU A 76 -4.05 14.93 12.14
CA LEU A 76 -3.27 14.74 10.92
C LEU A 76 -3.90 15.49 9.74
N HIS A 77 -3.07 16.19 8.96
CA HIS A 77 -3.52 17.03 7.86
C HIS A 77 -2.48 17.09 6.75
N TRP A 78 -2.90 17.52 5.57
CA TRP A 78 -1.98 17.75 4.45
C TRP A 78 -1.09 18.95 4.74
N PRO A 79 0.17 19.00 4.25
CA PRO A 79 1.09 20.10 4.54
C PRO A 79 0.60 21.50 4.17
N TRP A 80 -0.38 21.60 3.28
CA TRP A 80 -1.00 22.84 2.82
C TRP A 80 -2.38 23.10 3.44
N LYS A 81 -2.73 22.40 4.53
CA LYS A 81 -3.97 22.63 5.28
C LYS A 81 -3.66 22.77 6.77
N GLU A 82 -4.45 23.57 7.45
CA GLU A 82 -4.46 23.58 8.91
C GLU A 82 -5.10 22.30 9.47
N ASP A 83 -4.87 22.06 10.75
CA ASP A 83 -5.59 21.03 11.49
C ASP A 83 -7.09 21.38 11.58
N ASP A 84 -7.91 20.54 10.95
CA ASP A 84 -9.37 20.63 10.93
C ASP A 84 -10.05 19.42 11.59
N GLY A 85 -9.29 18.59 12.32
CA GLY A 85 -9.81 17.39 12.98
C GLY A 85 -10.20 16.24 12.04
N ASN A 86 -10.02 16.37 10.73
CA ASN A 86 -10.43 15.35 9.75
C ASN A 86 -9.33 14.32 9.41
N GLY A 87 -8.25 14.25 10.19
CA GLY A 87 -7.12 13.35 9.94
C GLY A 87 -7.49 11.88 9.88
N LEU A 88 -8.45 11.43 10.71
CA LEU A 88 -8.97 10.07 10.67
C LEU A 88 -9.69 9.73 9.36
N GLN A 89 -10.42 10.70 8.79
CA GLN A 89 -11.08 10.50 7.49
C GLN A 89 -10.04 10.40 6.36
N ARG A 90 -9.01 11.25 6.39
CA ARG A 90 -7.90 11.20 5.41
C ARG A 90 -7.15 9.88 5.50
N LEU A 91 -6.84 9.46 6.73
CA LEU A 91 -6.18 8.19 7.01
C LEU A 91 -7.03 7.01 6.51
N PHE A 92 -8.34 7.04 6.72
CA PHE A 92 -9.26 6.03 6.20
C PHE A 92 -9.23 5.96 4.66
N ILE A 93 -9.28 7.10 3.98
CA ILE A 93 -9.24 7.15 2.51
C ILE A 93 -7.94 6.54 2.00
N LEU A 94 -6.79 6.88 2.60
CA LEU A 94 -5.50 6.31 2.23
C LEU A 94 -5.45 4.80 2.47
N TYR A 95 -5.92 4.31 3.63
CA TYR A 95 -5.99 2.87 3.89
C TYR A 95 -6.96 2.15 2.95
N ALA A 96 -8.11 2.73 2.64
CA ALA A 96 -9.07 2.13 1.72
C ALA A 96 -8.48 2.05 0.30
N ALA A 97 -7.89 3.13 -0.19
CA ALA A 97 -7.21 3.17 -1.48
C ALA A 97 -6.08 2.13 -1.53
N PHE A 98 -5.21 2.09 -0.51
CA PHE A 98 -4.09 1.16 -0.45
C PHE A 98 -4.53 -0.31 -0.34
N LEU A 99 -5.37 -0.64 0.64
CA LEU A 99 -5.69 -2.04 0.95
C LEU A 99 -6.63 -2.66 -0.07
N LEU A 100 -7.63 -1.94 -0.58
CA LEU A 100 -8.56 -2.49 -1.56
C LEU A 100 -7.87 -2.74 -2.91
N THR A 101 -6.95 -1.86 -3.31
CA THR A 101 -6.18 -2.07 -4.55
C THR A 101 -5.15 -3.18 -4.39
N SER A 102 -4.49 -3.24 -3.22
CA SER A 102 -3.60 -4.35 -2.85
C SER A 102 -4.33 -5.69 -2.72
N LEU A 103 -5.64 -5.69 -2.47
CA LEU A 103 -6.45 -6.91 -2.41
C LEU A 103 -6.72 -7.48 -3.81
N ILE A 104 -6.98 -6.62 -4.79
CA ILE A 104 -7.49 -7.03 -6.11
C ILE A 104 -6.43 -7.16 -7.20
N TRP A 105 -5.23 -6.60 -7.02
CA TRP A 105 -4.24 -6.52 -8.10
C TRP A 105 -3.81 -7.89 -8.65
N ILE A 106 -3.60 -8.89 -7.77
CA ILE A 106 -3.15 -10.23 -8.19
C ILE A 106 -4.25 -10.98 -8.95
N ASP A 107 -5.52 -10.72 -8.62
CA ASP A 107 -6.67 -11.24 -9.35
C ASP A 107 -6.81 -10.64 -10.73
N LEU A 108 -6.65 -9.31 -10.84
CA LEU A 108 -6.66 -8.64 -12.12
C LEU A 108 -5.50 -9.14 -13.00
N THR A 109 -4.32 -9.34 -12.41
CA THR A 109 -3.15 -9.89 -13.11
C THR A 109 -3.41 -11.31 -13.59
N ARG A 110 -4.05 -12.14 -12.78
CA ARG A 110 -4.49 -13.49 -13.19
C ARG A 110 -5.44 -13.43 -14.39
N ILE A 111 -6.48 -12.60 -14.30
CA ILE A 111 -7.47 -12.43 -15.37
C ILE A 111 -6.77 -12.00 -16.67
N TYR A 112 -5.75 -11.13 -16.57
CA TYR A 112 -4.96 -10.73 -17.72
C TYR A 112 -4.16 -11.88 -18.31
N ILE A 113 -3.47 -12.68 -17.49
CA ILE A 113 -2.67 -13.82 -17.95
C ILE A 113 -3.56 -14.86 -18.65
N GLU A 114 -4.74 -15.15 -18.10
CA GLU A 114 -5.70 -16.11 -18.68
C GLU A 114 -6.39 -15.57 -19.94
N GLY A 115 -6.57 -14.25 -20.04
CA GLY A 115 -7.25 -13.59 -21.15
C GLY A 115 -6.79 -12.15 -21.36
N PRO A 116 -5.68 -11.93 -22.09
CA PRO A 116 -5.10 -10.60 -22.25
C PRO A 116 -6.10 -9.62 -22.87
N SER A 117 -6.29 -8.48 -22.22
CA SER A 117 -7.13 -7.40 -22.75
C SER A 117 -6.69 -6.04 -22.25
N MET A 118 -6.83 -5.03 -23.12
CA MET A 118 -6.45 -3.66 -22.81
C MET A 118 -7.18 -3.11 -21.57
N LEU A 119 -8.45 -3.47 -21.39
CA LEU A 119 -9.25 -3.03 -20.24
C LEU A 119 -8.65 -3.53 -18.92
N VAL A 120 -8.29 -4.82 -18.86
CA VAL A 120 -7.70 -5.42 -17.65
C VAL A 120 -6.29 -4.88 -17.42
N ALA A 121 -5.49 -4.68 -18.47
CA ALA A 121 -4.18 -4.03 -18.36
C ALA A 121 -4.27 -2.65 -17.72
N VAL A 122 -5.16 -1.79 -18.24
CA VAL A 122 -5.39 -0.45 -17.68
C VAL A 122 -5.88 -0.53 -16.23
N ALA A 123 -6.74 -1.50 -15.91
CA ALA A 123 -7.21 -1.72 -14.53
C ALA A 123 -6.05 -2.08 -13.59
N ILE A 124 -5.14 -2.99 -13.98
CA ILE A 124 -3.96 -3.35 -13.19
C ILE A 124 -3.08 -2.13 -12.95
N VAL A 125 -2.76 -1.37 -14.00
CA VAL A 125 -1.94 -0.15 -13.89
C VAL A 125 -2.61 0.85 -12.94
N ALA A 126 -3.92 1.07 -13.06
CA ALA A 126 -4.65 1.99 -12.19
C ALA A 126 -4.62 1.56 -10.72
N VAL A 127 -4.77 0.27 -10.41
CA VAL A 127 -4.76 -0.20 -9.02
C VAL A 127 -3.36 -0.12 -8.42
N LEU A 128 -2.30 -0.46 -9.18
CA LEU A 128 -0.92 -0.36 -8.71
C LEU A 128 -0.52 1.09 -8.45
N TRP A 129 -0.84 2.01 -9.36
CA TRP A 129 -0.62 3.44 -9.14
C TRP A 129 -1.42 3.99 -7.97
N THR A 130 -2.65 3.52 -7.77
CA THR A 130 -3.46 3.95 -6.62
C THR A 130 -2.84 3.48 -5.30
N ALA A 131 -2.37 2.24 -5.22
CA ALA A 131 -1.63 1.73 -4.06
C ALA A 131 -0.35 2.53 -3.81
N GLY A 132 0.44 2.78 -4.86
CA GLY A 132 1.68 3.55 -4.79
C GLY A 132 1.47 5.03 -4.43
N LEU A 133 0.40 5.67 -4.88
CA LEU A 133 0.07 7.04 -4.48
C LEU A 133 -0.45 7.09 -3.03
N ALA A 134 -1.23 6.10 -2.61
CA ALA A 134 -1.69 6.00 -1.23
C ALA A 134 -0.52 5.78 -0.25
N SER A 135 0.48 4.97 -0.62
CA SER A 135 1.68 4.76 0.22
C SER A 135 2.46 6.06 0.44
N VAL A 136 2.64 6.87 -0.62
CA VAL A 136 3.23 8.21 -0.52
C VAL A 136 2.34 9.13 0.30
N GLY A 137 1.03 9.05 0.09
CA GLY A 137 0.01 9.82 0.79
C GLY A 137 0.08 9.68 2.31
N PHE A 138 0.40 8.50 2.85
CA PHE A 138 0.62 8.34 4.30
C PHE A 138 1.77 9.22 4.80
N GLY A 139 2.86 9.30 4.04
CA GLY A 139 3.99 10.17 4.37
C GLY A 139 3.61 11.65 4.32
N VAL A 140 2.92 12.06 3.25
CA VAL A 140 2.43 13.44 3.09
C VAL A 140 1.49 13.82 4.24
N LEU A 141 0.58 12.93 4.65
CA LEU A 141 -0.36 13.15 5.76
C LEU A 141 0.35 13.31 7.11
N VAL A 142 1.42 12.56 7.34
CA VAL A 142 2.18 12.60 8.60
C VAL A 142 3.19 13.75 8.65
N TRP A 143 3.60 14.28 7.50
CA TRP A 143 4.69 15.26 7.40
C TRP A 143 4.58 16.46 8.35
N PRO A 144 3.40 17.10 8.53
CA PRO A 144 3.27 18.24 9.46
C PRO A 144 3.36 17.83 10.93
N ALA A 145 3.19 16.54 11.24
CA ALA A 145 3.23 16.02 12.59
C ALA A 145 4.64 15.85 13.17
N ARG A 146 5.69 16.07 12.37
CA ARG A 146 7.10 15.84 12.77
C ARG A 146 7.53 16.61 14.01
N ASP A 147 7.13 17.86 14.08
CA ASP A 147 7.58 18.77 15.15
C ASP A 147 6.64 18.76 16.37
N ARG A 148 5.48 18.08 16.25
CA ARG A 148 4.40 18.10 17.26
C ARG A 148 4.11 16.74 17.89
N LEU A 149 4.23 15.62 17.17
CA LEU A 149 3.94 14.28 17.69
C LEU A 149 5.20 13.44 17.84
N SER A 150 5.36 12.84 19.02
CA SER A 150 6.45 11.90 19.27
C SER A 150 6.35 10.68 18.36
N GLY A 151 7.46 10.34 17.70
CA GLY A 151 7.53 9.17 16.81
C GLY A 151 6.97 9.39 15.40
N SER A 152 6.64 10.62 14.99
CA SER A 152 6.26 10.94 13.60
C SER A 152 7.31 10.50 12.58
N ASN A 153 8.60 10.64 12.91
CA ASN A 153 9.69 10.18 12.04
C ASN A 153 9.67 8.66 11.81
N ILE A 154 9.12 7.87 12.73
CA ILE A 154 8.97 6.42 12.56
C ILE A 154 7.82 6.13 11.58
N ALA A 155 6.70 6.83 11.68
CA ALA A 155 5.62 6.71 10.69
C ALA A 155 6.07 7.18 9.28
N LEU A 156 6.87 8.25 9.20
CA LEU A 156 7.45 8.70 7.93
C LEU A 156 8.46 7.73 7.34
N LEU A 157 9.36 7.17 8.16
CA LEU A 157 10.27 6.13 7.70
C LEU A 157 9.47 4.94 7.16
N GLY A 158 8.40 4.55 7.87
CA GLY A 158 7.52 3.48 7.43
C GLY A 158 6.82 3.76 6.10
N SER A 159 6.37 5.00 5.85
CA SER A 159 5.75 5.37 4.57
C SER A 159 6.76 5.41 3.42
N VAL A 160 8.01 5.82 3.68
CA VAL A 160 9.10 5.77 2.69
C VAL A 160 9.40 4.32 2.32
N MET A 161 9.58 3.44 3.30
CA MET A 161 9.80 2.01 3.09
C MET A 161 8.68 1.38 2.27
N LEU A 162 7.42 1.69 2.60
CA LEU A 162 6.26 1.21 1.86
C LEU A 162 6.23 1.76 0.42
N SER A 163 6.54 3.04 0.23
CA SER A 163 6.49 3.69 -1.09
C SER A 163 7.59 3.24 -2.03
N ILE A 164 8.77 2.87 -1.53
CA ILE A 164 9.80 2.25 -2.36
C ILE A 164 9.26 0.96 -2.99
N GLN A 165 8.55 0.13 -2.23
CA GLN A 165 7.92 -1.06 -2.82
C GLN A 165 6.74 -0.67 -3.73
N CYS A 166 5.70 -0.04 -3.18
CA CYS A 166 4.43 0.08 -3.90
C CYS A 166 4.45 1.11 -5.03
N THR A 167 5.24 2.17 -4.90
CA THR A 167 5.37 3.19 -5.95
C THR A 167 6.46 2.81 -6.94
N TRP A 168 7.68 2.53 -6.47
CA TRP A 168 8.81 2.32 -7.36
C TRP A 168 8.85 0.90 -7.93
N TRP A 169 8.85 -0.13 -7.07
CA TRP A 169 8.94 -1.50 -7.57
C TRP A 169 7.66 -1.97 -8.25
N ASP A 170 6.49 -1.67 -7.69
CA ASP A 170 5.23 -2.19 -8.22
C ASP A 170 4.64 -1.28 -9.32
N ALA A 171 4.34 -0.01 -9.01
CA ALA A 171 3.64 0.86 -9.96
C ALA A 171 4.49 1.36 -11.14
N ILE A 172 5.81 1.45 -10.98
CA ILE A 172 6.74 1.92 -12.03
C ILE A 172 7.47 0.72 -12.66
N TYR A 173 8.31 0.04 -11.90
CA TYR A 173 9.23 -0.95 -12.45
C TYR A 173 8.50 -2.19 -12.96
N TRP A 174 7.62 -2.79 -12.15
CA TRP A 174 6.87 -3.97 -12.56
C TRP A 174 5.95 -3.63 -13.74
N VAL A 175 5.20 -2.52 -13.69
CA VAL A 175 4.34 -2.10 -14.81
C VAL A 175 5.12 -1.93 -16.11
N PHE A 176 6.32 -1.35 -16.07
CA PHE A 176 7.15 -1.16 -17.26
C PHE A 176 7.69 -2.49 -17.81
N ASN A 177 7.98 -3.46 -16.95
CA ASN A 177 8.57 -4.74 -17.33
C ASN A 177 7.54 -5.87 -17.43
N PHE A 178 6.26 -5.60 -17.21
CA PHE A 178 5.23 -6.62 -17.33
C PHE A 178 5.00 -6.98 -18.81
N ALA A 179 4.68 -8.24 -19.07
CA ALA A 179 4.49 -8.78 -20.41
C ALA A 179 3.09 -8.46 -20.95
N TRP A 180 2.80 -7.17 -21.17
CA TRP A 180 1.54 -6.71 -21.77
C TRP A 180 1.38 -7.23 -23.19
#